data_AF-A0A419G7Y6-F1
#
_entry.id   AF-A0A419G7Y6-F1
#
_cell.length_a   1.000
_cell.length_b   1.000
_cell.length_c   1.000
_cell.angle_alpha   90.00
_cell.angle_beta   90.00
_cell.angle_gamma   90.00
#
_symmetry.space_group_name_H-M   'P 1'
#
loop_
_entity.id
_entity.type
_entity.pdbx_description
1 polymer ?
#
loop_
_entity_poly.entity_id
_entity_poly.type
_entity_poly.pdbx_seq_one_letter_code
_entity_poly.pdbx_strand_id
1 'polypeptide(L)'
;MTKTQSVLDKDSKTILEALGVENLSGRDAEEVVSAALDHVNKVILETVVLSLDEKQLVDFKAALQKETFEEEIAAITAKVPGLADAIEEAVQKEFLVLRAAKERLDLKK
;
A
#
# COMPACT_ATOMS: atom_id res chain seq x y z
N MET A 1 -9.16 -14.10 -0.91
CA MET A 1 -8.45 -13.01 -0.20
C MET A 1 -7.02 -13.01 -0.68
N THR A 2 -6.53 -11.90 -1.22
CA THR A 2 -5.14 -11.74 -1.70
C THR A 2 -4.18 -11.59 -0.52
N LYS A 3 -2.89 -11.88 -0.72
CA LYS A 3 -1.90 -11.81 0.37
C LYS A 3 -1.73 -10.37 0.88
N THR A 4 -1.83 -9.40 -0.02
CA THR A 4 -1.74 -7.96 0.29
C THR A 4 -2.91 -7.46 1.14
N GLN A 5 -4.14 -7.90 0.85
CA GLN A 5 -5.30 -7.59 1.71
C GLN A 5 -5.08 -8.09 3.14
N SER A 6 -4.45 -9.27 3.28
CA SER A 6 -4.17 -9.87 4.59
C SER A 6 -3.09 -9.16 5.40
N VAL A 7 -2.28 -8.28 4.80
CA VAL A 7 -1.28 -7.45 5.52
C VAL A 7 -1.88 -6.10 5.89
N LEU A 8 -2.69 -5.52 5.00
CA LEU A 8 -3.33 -4.22 5.23
C LEU A 8 -4.52 -4.30 6.20
N ASP A 9 -5.22 -5.44 6.27
CA ASP A 9 -6.30 -5.70 7.23
C ASP A 9 -5.78 -6.23 8.59
N LYS A 10 -4.47 -6.36 8.81
CA LYS A 10 -3.91 -7.03 10.00
C LYS A 10 -3.14 -6.15 10.97
N ASP A 11 -3.30 -6.56 12.23
CA ASP A 11 -2.53 -6.28 13.44
C ASP A 11 -1.07 -5.87 13.18
N SER A 12 -0.65 -4.77 13.81
CA SER A 12 0.69 -4.15 13.78
C SER A 12 1.85 -5.15 13.76
N LYS A 13 1.68 -6.28 14.46
CA LYS A 13 2.64 -7.39 14.48
C LYS A 13 2.97 -7.96 13.10
N THR A 14 1.98 -8.16 12.23
CA THR A 14 2.19 -8.72 10.88
C THR A 14 3.01 -7.78 10.00
N ILE A 15 2.79 -6.48 10.13
CA ILE A 15 3.53 -5.44 9.40
C ILE A 15 5.00 -5.42 9.85
N LEU A 16 5.24 -5.48 11.17
CA LEU A 16 6.60 -5.53 11.72
C LEU A 16 7.34 -6.79 11.27
N GLU A 17 6.69 -7.96 11.28
CA GLU A 17 7.27 -9.22 10.78
C GLU A 17 7.57 -9.15 9.27
N ALA A 18 6.68 -8.55 8.47
CA ALA A 18 6.91 -8.36 7.04
C ALA A 18 8.15 -7.48 6.77
N LEU A 19 8.35 -6.46 7.61
CA LEU A 19 9.51 -5.56 7.56
C LEU A 19 10.78 -6.15 8.22
N GLY A 20 10.66 -7.28 8.93
CA GLY A 20 11.76 -7.92 9.65
C GLY A 20 12.22 -7.14 10.87
N VAL A 21 11.31 -6.41 11.53
CA VAL A 21 11.56 -5.57 12.71
C VAL A 21 10.62 -5.94 13.86
N GLU A 22 10.27 -7.22 13.96
CA GLU A 22 9.37 -7.80 14.97
C GLU A 22 9.83 -7.61 16.43
N ASN A 23 11.09 -7.20 16.62
CA ASN A 23 11.67 -6.90 17.93
C ASN A 23 11.39 -5.47 18.42
N LEU A 24 10.81 -4.60 17.57
CA LEU A 24 10.38 -3.27 17.99
C LEU A 24 9.16 -3.36 18.91
N SER A 25 9.07 -2.45 19.87
CA SER A 25 7.97 -2.41 20.83
C SER A 25 7.65 -0.99 21.26
N GLY A 26 6.47 -0.80 21.86
CA GLY A 26 5.99 0.50 22.32
C GLY A 26 5.94 1.53 21.20
N ARG A 27 6.41 2.74 21.50
CA ARG A 27 6.31 3.90 20.59
C ARG A 27 7.04 3.70 19.26
N ASP A 28 8.21 3.07 19.28
CA ASP A 28 8.99 2.84 18.05
C ASP A 28 8.26 1.89 17.09
N ALA A 29 7.57 0.87 17.63
CA ALA A 29 6.74 -0.02 16.82
C ALA A 29 5.54 0.71 16.20
N GLU A 30 4.87 1.56 16.96
CA GLU A 30 3.74 2.37 16.47
C GLU A 30 4.18 3.35 15.38
N GLU A 31 5.31 4.05 15.56
CA GLU A 31 5.84 5.00 14.59
C GLU A 31 6.23 4.29 13.27
N VAL A 32 6.88 3.13 13.35
CA VAL A 32 7.24 2.34 12.16
C VAL A 32 6.01 1.80 11.43
N VAL A 33 5.03 1.27 12.15
CA VAL A 33 3.80 0.75 11.55
C VAL A 33 3.02 1.87 10.87
N SER A 34 2.88 3.02 11.53
CA SER A 34 2.22 4.20 10.96
C SER A 34 2.91 4.67 9.68
N ALA A 35 4.24 4.83 9.72
CA ALA A 35 5.01 5.25 8.55
C ALA A 35 4.93 4.23 7.40
N ALA A 36 4.95 2.94 7.70
CA ALA A 36 4.82 1.88 6.70
C ALA A 36 3.43 1.89 6.04
N LEU A 37 2.36 2.05 6.81
CA LEU A 37 0.99 2.14 6.29
C LEU A 37 0.80 3.39 5.44
N ASP A 38 1.28 4.54 5.90
CA ASP A 38 1.25 5.79 5.13
C ASP A 38 1.97 5.65 3.79
N HIS A 39 3.11 4.96 3.78
CA HIS A 39 3.86 4.72 2.56
C HIS A 39 3.14 3.74 1.63
N VAL A 40 2.62 2.63 2.14
CA VAL A 40 1.85 1.68 1.33
C VAL A 40 0.60 2.33 0.73
N ASN A 41 -0.09 3.19 1.47
CA ASN A 41 -1.23 3.96 0.94
C ASN A 41 -0.83 4.83 -0.25
N LYS A 42 0.34 5.47 -0.20
CA LYS A 42 0.87 6.24 -1.34
C LYS A 42 1.17 5.33 -2.54
N VAL A 43 1.83 4.19 -2.32
CA VAL A 43 2.14 3.22 -3.38
C VAL A 43 0.87 2.71 -4.05
N ILE A 44 -0.18 2.40 -3.28
CA ILE A 44 -1.48 1.99 -3.81
C ILE A 44 -2.08 3.11 -4.67
N LEU A 45 -2.13 4.34 -4.14
CA LEU A 45 -2.69 5.48 -4.86
C LEU A 45 -1.94 5.78 -6.16
N GLU A 46 -0.60 5.76 -6.12
CA GLU A 46 0.25 5.94 -7.30
C GLU A 46 0.00 4.85 -8.34
N THR A 47 -0.07 3.59 -7.91
CA THR A 47 -0.34 2.45 -8.80
C THR A 47 -1.71 2.58 -9.46
N VAL A 48 -2.73 2.99 -8.70
CA VAL A 48 -4.06 3.28 -9.24
C VAL A 48 -3.97 4.39 -10.28
N VAL A 49 -3.43 5.55 -9.93
CA VAL A 49 -3.35 6.71 -10.83
C VAL A 49 -2.60 6.39 -12.12
N LEU A 50 -1.50 5.63 -12.05
CA LEU A 50 -0.71 5.23 -13.22
C LEU A 50 -1.37 4.16 -14.10
N SER A 51 -2.33 3.41 -13.55
CA SER A 51 -3.06 2.36 -14.27
C SER A 51 -4.34 2.86 -14.95
N LEU A 52 -4.79 4.08 -14.62
CA LEU A 52 -5.96 4.70 -15.25
C LEU A 52 -5.58 5.36 -16.58
N ASP A 53 -6.45 5.23 -17.57
CA ASP A 53 -6.36 6.05 -18.78
C ASP A 53 -6.77 7.52 -18.51
N GLU A 54 -6.55 8.42 -19.47
CA GLU A 54 -6.87 9.85 -19.31
C GLU A 54 -8.34 10.10 -18.91
N LYS A 55 -9.27 9.35 -19.49
CA LYS A 55 -10.70 9.52 -19.22
C LYS A 55 -11.04 9.01 -17.82
N GLN A 56 -10.56 7.83 -17.47
CA GLN A 56 -10.73 7.22 -16.16
C GLN A 56 -10.10 8.07 -15.05
N LEU A 57 -8.96 8.71 -15.31
CA LEU A 57 -8.31 9.61 -14.36
C LEU A 57 -9.11 10.89 -14.13
N VAL A 58 -9.73 11.44 -15.17
CA VAL A 58 -10.67 12.58 -15.04
C VAL A 58 -11.88 12.17 -14.20
N ASP A 59 -12.49 11.02 -14.51
CA ASP A 59 -13.63 10.50 -13.77
C ASP A 59 -13.25 10.22 -12.29
N PHE A 60 -12.06 9.68 -12.04
CA PHE A 60 -11.54 9.41 -10.69
C PHE A 60 -11.37 10.71 -9.89
N LYS A 61 -10.79 11.75 -10.49
CA LYS A 61 -10.63 13.06 -9.85
C LYS A 61 -11.98 13.73 -9.56
N ALA A 62 -12.95 13.55 -10.44
CA ALA A 62 -14.30 14.06 -10.24
C ALA A 62 -15.02 13.31 -9.11
N ALA A 63 -14.85 11.99 -9.02
CA ALA A 63 -15.43 11.16 -7.97
C ALA A 63 -14.95 11.59 -6.57
N LEU A 64 -13.68 11.98 -6.41
CA LEU A 64 -13.13 12.50 -5.14
C LEU A 64 -13.84 13.74 -4.59
N GLN A 65 -14.60 14.46 -5.41
CA GLN A 65 -15.34 15.67 -4.99
C GLN A 65 -16.80 15.36 -4.58
N LYS A 66 -17.22 14.09 -4.63
CA LYS A 66 -18.59 13.66 -4.34
C LYS A 66 -18.70 13.06 -2.95
N GLU A 67 -19.88 13.10 -2.36
CA GLU A 67 -20.14 12.46 -1.06
C GLU A 67 -20.05 10.93 -1.14
N THR A 68 -20.33 10.35 -2.31
CA THR A 68 -20.24 8.91 -2.59
C THR A 68 -18.93 8.51 -3.25
N PHE A 69 -17.83 9.22 -2.95
CA PHE A 69 -16.54 9.04 -3.63
C PHE A 69 -16.04 7.59 -3.60
N GLU A 70 -16.24 6.87 -2.48
CA GLU A 70 -15.78 5.50 -2.32
C GLU A 70 -16.43 4.54 -3.33
N GLU A 71 -17.75 4.64 -3.50
CA GLU A 71 -18.52 3.80 -4.42
C GLU A 71 -18.17 4.08 -5.88
N GLU A 72 -17.99 5.37 -6.23
CA GLU A 72 -17.61 5.75 -7.58
C GLU A 72 -16.17 5.36 -7.92
N ILE A 73 -15.23 5.54 -6.99
CA ILE A 73 -13.85 5.10 -7.15
C ILE A 73 -13.79 3.57 -7.30
N ALA A 74 -14.53 2.83 -6.49
CA ALA A 74 -14.63 1.38 -6.61
C ALA A 74 -15.17 0.97 -8.00
N ALA A 75 -16.20 1.66 -8.50
CA ALA A 75 -16.76 1.38 -9.82
C ALA A 75 -15.82 1.72 -10.98
N ILE A 76 -14.98 2.75 -10.85
CA ILE A 76 -13.95 3.12 -11.84
C ILE A 76 -12.82 2.08 -11.83
N THR A 77 -12.27 1.81 -10.65
CA THR A 77 -11.13 0.90 -10.48
C THR A 77 -11.47 -0.55 -10.81
N ALA A 78 -12.70 -1.01 -10.54
CA ALA A 78 -13.16 -2.35 -10.91
C ALA A 78 -13.19 -2.61 -12.43
N LYS A 79 -13.20 -1.55 -13.25
CA LYS A 79 -13.18 -1.64 -14.72
C LYS A 79 -11.77 -1.65 -15.29
N VAL A 80 -10.73 -1.46 -14.47
CA VAL A 80 -9.34 -1.45 -14.89
C VAL A 80 -8.80 -2.89 -14.86
N PRO A 81 -8.55 -3.54 -16.00
CA PRO A 81 -8.08 -4.92 -16.03
C PRO A 81 -6.71 -5.02 -15.36
N GLY A 82 -6.54 -5.99 -14.46
CA GLY A 82 -5.26 -6.26 -13.79
C GLY A 82 -4.85 -5.25 -12.72
N LEU A 83 -5.67 -4.24 -12.39
CA LEU A 83 -5.32 -3.25 -11.38
C LEU A 83 -5.10 -3.87 -9.99
N ALA A 84 -5.92 -4.85 -9.60
CA ALA A 84 -5.75 -5.53 -8.32
C ALA A 84 -4.39 -6.25 -8.23
N ASP A 85 -3.98 -6.92 -9.31
CA ASP A 85 -2.70 -7.62 -9.39
C ASP A 85 -1.54 -6.62 -9.39
N ALA A 86 -1.67 -5.50 -10.11
CA ALA A 86 -0.68 -4.44 -10.14
C ALA A 86 -0.47 -3.80 -8.75
N ILE A 87 -1.55 -3.57 -8.00
CA ILE A 87 -1.48 -3.09 -6.61
C ILE A 87 -0.78 -4.12 -5.73
N GLU A 88 -1.14 -5.40 -5.85
CA GLU A 88 -0.50 -6.46 -5.06
C GLU A 88 1.00 -6.54 -5.35
N GLU A 89 1.41 -6.50 -6.62
CA GLU A 89 2.81 -6.53 -7.02
C GLU A 89 3.57 -5.29 -6.51
N ALA A 90 3.00 -4.09 -6.65
CA ALA A 90 3.62 -2.85 -6.20
C ALA A 90 3.86 -2.85 -4.68
N VAL A 91 2.87 -3.27 -3.89
CA VAL A 91 3.00 -3.34 -2.44
C VAL A 91 4.02 -4.41 -2.04
N GLN A 92 4.00 -5.60 -2.65
CA GLN A 92 4.97 -6.65 -2.36
C GLN A 92 6.40 -6.21 -2.67
N LYS A 93 6.60 -5.54 -3.81
CA LYS A 93 7.89 -4.97 -4.19
C LYS A 93 8.37 -3.95 -3.18
N GLU A 94 7.48 -3.13 -2.65
CA GLU A 94 7.85 -2.14 -1.64
C GLU A 94 8.30 -2.77 -0.33
N PHE A 95 7.60 -3.79 0.16
CA PHE A 95 8.03 -4.54 1.35
C PHE A 95 9.41 -5.20 1.15
N LEU A 96 9.69 -5.71 -0.06
CA LEU A 96 11.02 -6.25 -0.38
C LEU A 96 12.11 -5.16 -0.35
N VAL A 97 11.83 -3.97 -0.88
CA VAL A 97 12.76 -2.83 -0.86
C VAL A 97 13.05 -2.39 0.57
N LEU A 98 12.01 -2.24 1.40
CA LEU A 98 12.15 -1.85 2.82
C LEU A 98 12.96 -2.89 3.61
N ARG A 99 12.69 -4.17 3.40
CA ARG A 99 13.46 -5.26 4.04
C ARG A 99 14.92 -5.25 3.60
N ALA A 100 15.19 -5.13 2.30
CA ALA A 100 16.55 -5.07 1.78
C ALA A 100 17.31 -3.84 2.27
N ALA A 101 16.63 -2.70 2.45
CA ALA A 101 17.22 -1.49 3.03
C ALA A 101 17.64 -1.73 4.48
N LYS A 102 16.80 -2.40 5.28
CA LYS A 102 17.12 -2.79 6.66
C LYS A 102 18.34 -3.72 6.73
N GLU A 103 18.35 -4.79 5.93
CA GLU A 103 19.49 -5.72 5.88
C GLU A 103 20.82 -5.02 5.56
N ARG A 104 20.80 -4.07 4.61
CA ARG A 104 22.00 -3.27 4.26
C ARG A 104 22.46 -2.34 5.38
N LEU A 105 21.54 -1.85 6.21
CA LEU A 105 21.88 -1.01 7.36
C LEU A 105 22.48 -1.84 8.50
N ASP A 106 21.95 -3.04 8.73
CA ASP A 106 22.46 -3.96 9.74
C ASP A 106 23.86 -4.48 9.38
N LEU A 107 24.16 -4.73 8.10
CA LEU A 107 25.49 -5.14 7.62
C LEU A 107 26.58 -4.04 7.75
N LYS A 108 26.18 -2.79 8.03
CA LYS A 108 27.10 -1.66 8.21
C LYS A 108 27.36 -1.31 9.68
N LYS A 109 26.71 -1.99 10.62
CA LYS A 109 26.92 -1.86 12.06
C LYS A 109 27.85 -2.96 12.57
#